data_AF-A0A1J4ZDQ8-F1
#
_entry.id   AF-A0A1J4ZDQ8-F1
#
_cell.length_a   1.000
_cell.length_b   1.000
_cell.length_c   1.000
_cell.angle_alpha   90.00
_cell.angle_beta   90.00
_cell.angle_gamma   90.00
#
_symmetry.space_group_name_H-M   'P 1'
#
loop_
_entity.id
_entity.type
_entity.pdbx_description
1 polymer ?
#
loop_
_entity_poly.entity_id
_entity_poly.type
_entity_poly.pdbx_seq_one_letter_code
_entity_poly.pdbx_strand_id
1 'polypeptide(L)'
;MNLFGGVPTKEQLRKYAWETLESGKVIPGYGHAVLRVPDPRFTAQMKFAKERFPDDTLVQIADMVFEVVPQVLKEQGKAKNPAPNVDAISGALQYHYGVREFDFYTVLFGVGRALGVTANLVWARALGQPIERPKSLTTKMLEEAATDY
;
A
#
# COMPACT_ATOMS: atom_id res chain seq x y z
N MET A 1 -19.87 -8.80 6.11
CA MET A 1 -20.67 -9.37 5.00
C MET A 1 -19.75 -10.22 4.14
N ASN A 2 -20.10 -11.49 3.93
CA ASN A 2 -19.29 -12.47 3.20
C ASN A 2 -19.79 -12.51 1.74
N LEU A 3 -19.45 -11.50 0.94
CA LEU A 3 -20.08 -11.23 -0.37
C LEU A 3 -20.03 -12.43 -1.34
N PHE A 4 -18.96 -13.22 -1.25
CA PHE A 4 -18.72 -14.38 -2.12
C PHE A 4 -18.73 -15.73 -1.38
N GLY A 5 -18.92 -15.73 -0.05
CA GLY A 5 -18.92 -16.96 0.76
C GLY A 5 -17.59 -17.75 0.76
N GLY A 6 -16.48 -17.15 0.30
CA GLY A 6 -15.19 -17.81 0.12
C GLY A 6 -14.30 -17.06 -0.87
N VAL A 7 -13.37 -17.77 -1.50
CA VAL A 7 -12.52 -17.21 -2.58
C VAL A 7 -13.37 -17.00 -3.84
N PRO A 8 -13.46 -15.77 -4.39
CA PRO A 8 -14.23 -15.51 -5.59
C PRO A 8 -13.56 -16.08 -6.84
N THR A 9 -14.34 -16.30 -7.90
CA THR A 9 -13.76 -16.54 -9.23
C THR A 9 -13.14 -15.27 -9.80
N LYS A 10 -12.28 -15.41 -10.83
CA LYS A 10 -11.67 -14.27 -11.52
C LYS A 10 -12.71 -13.34 -12.10
N GLU A 11 -13.78 -13.88 -12.68
CA GLU A 11 -14.88 -13.12 -13.27
C GLU A 11 -15.65 -12.34 -12.22
N GLN A 12 -15.96 -12.97 -11.07
CA GLN A 12 -16.63 -12.31 -9.95
C GLN A 12 -15.78 -11.16 -9.40
N LEU A 13 -14.50 -11.41 -9.16
CA LEU A 13 -13.59 -10.39 -8.64
C LEU A 13 -13.38 -9.25 -9.64
N ARG A 14 -13.26 -9.57 -10.93
CA ARG A 14 -13.12 -8.58 -12.00
C ARG A 14 -14.36 -7.69 -12.08
N LYS A 15 -15.56 -8.28 -12.07
CA LYS A 15 -16.82 -7.54 -12.05
C LYS A 15 -16.91 -6.63 -10.84
N TYR A 16 -16.61 -7.15 -9.64
CA TYR A 16 -16.62 -6.38 -8.41
C TYR A 16 -15.61 -5.21 -8.43
N ALA A 17 -14.40 -5.44 -8.94
CA ALA A 17 -13.40 -4.40 -9.09
C ALA A 17 -13.88 -3.30 -10.04
N TRP A 18 -14.52 -3.68 -11.15
CA TRP A 18 -15.08 -2.73 -12.11
C TRP A 18 -16.21 -1.89 -11.51
N GLU A 19 -17.20 -2.52 -10.88
CA GLU A 19 -18.30 -1.84 -10.20
C GLU A 19 -17.82 -0.91 -9.09
N THR A 20 -16.79 -1.33 -8.34
CA THR A 20 -16.17 -0.50 -7.30
C THR A 20 -15.58 0.77 -7.90
N LEU A 21 -14.84 0.64 -9.00
CA LEU A 21 -14.22 1.75 -9.70
C LEU A 21 -15.23 2.69 -10.38
N GLU A 22 -16.30 2.14 -10.96
CA GLU A 22 -17.40 2.91 -11.55
C GLU A 22 -18.20 3.69 -10.49
N SER A 23 -18.31 3.15 -9.28
CA SER A 23 -18.90 3.85 -8.13
C SER A 23 -18.04 5.00 -7.57
N GLY A 24 -16.88 5.29 -8.19
CA GLY A 24 -15.97 6.34 -7.77
C GLY A 24 -15.07 5.97 -6.59
N LYS A 25 -15.08 4.70 -6.15
CA LYS A 25 -14.20 4.20 -5.10
C LYS A 25 -12.86 3.76 -5.68
N VAL A 26 -11.91 3.47 -4.78
CA VAL A 26 -10.58 2.95 -5.11
C VAL A 26 -10.42 1.53 -4.59
N ILE A 27 -9.47 0.78 -5.17
CA ILE A 27 -9.06 -0.53 -4.64
C ILE A 27 -7.86 -0.32 -3.68
N PRO A 28 -8.01 -0.60 -2.37
CA PRO A 28 -6.93 -0.40 -1.41
C PRO A 28 -5.68 -1.23 -1.76
N GLY A 29 -4.50 -0.63 -1.57
CA GLY A 29 -3.21 -1.29 -1.85
C GLY A 29 -2.76 -1.27 -3.32
N TYR A 30 -3.56 -0.71 -4.24
CA TYR A 30 -3.25 -0.60 -5.67
C TYR A 30 -3.34 0.86 -6.15
N GLY A 31 -2.67 1.18 -7.27
CA GLY A 31 -2.75 2.51 -7.88
C GLY A 31 -1.68 3.51 -7.40
N HIS A 32 -0.54 3.03 -6.92
CA HIS A 32 0.50 3.89 -6.33
C HIS A 32 1.11 4.86 -7.36
N ALA A 33 1.25 6.13 -7.00
CA ALA A 33 1.76 7.18 -7.89
C ALA A 33 3.20 6.95 -8.41
N VAL A 34 3.98 6.09 -7.74
CA VAL A 34 5.43 5.95 -7.94
C VAL A 34 5.84 4.57 -8.46
N LEU A 35 5.26 3.48 -7.93
CA LEU A 35 5.70 2.10 -8.22
C LEU A 35 5.24 1.64 -9.59
N ARG A 36 6.17 1.44 -10.53
CA ARG A 36 5.89 0.93 -11.89
C ARG A 36 5.80 -0.60 -11.97
N VAL A 37 6.41 -1.27 -11.01
CA VAL A 37 6.48 -2.73 -10.88
C VAL A 37 6.04 -3.12 -9.47
N PRO A 38 5.61 -4.38 -9.24
CA PRO A 38 5.27 -4.85 -7.91
C PRO A 38 6.40 -4.57 -6.91
N ASP A 39 6.04 -4.03 -5.74
CA ASP A 39 6.97 -3.77 -4.66
C ASP A 39 7.72 -5.06 -4.27
N PRO A 40 9.07 -5.10 -4.25
CA PRO A 40 9.81 -6.28 -3.83
C PRO A 40 9.41 -6.79 -2.44
N ARG A 41 8.95 -5.92 -1.54
CA ARG A 41 8.45 -6.29 -0.21
C ARG A 41 7.13 -7.05 -0.28
N PHE A 42 6.23 -6.64 -1.20
CA PHE A 42 5.01 -7.40 -1.50
C PHE A 42 5.37 -8.77 -2.05
N THR A 43 6.25 -8.82 -3.07
CA THR A 43 6.67 -10.08 -3.71
C THR A 43 7.28 -11.06 -2.71
N ALA A 44 8.13 -10.58 -1.80
CA ALA A 44 8.73 -11.42 -0.76
C ALA A 44 7.67 -12.02 0.18
N GLN A 45 6.72 -11.21 0.64
CA GLN A 45 5.65 -11.66 1.52
C GLN A 45 4.65 -12.60 0.81
N MET A 46 4.29 -12.30 -0.44
CA MET A 46 3.43 -13.15 -1.24
C MET A 46 4.08 -14.51 -1.53
N LYS A 47 5.38 -14.55 -1.84
CA LYS A 47 6.11 -15.80 -2.02
C LYS A 47 6.11 -16.64 -0.74
N PHE A 48 6.47 -16.02 0.40
CA PHE A 48 6.41 -16.69 1.71
C PHE A 48 5.01 -17.23 1.97
N ALA A 49 3.97 -16.47 1.61
CA ALA A 49 2.59 -16.85 1.80
C ALA A 49 2.19 -18.12 1.05
N LYS A 50 2.45 -18.12 -0.25
CA LYS A 50 2.12 -19.24 -1.14
C LYS A 50 2.88 -20.51 -0.78
N GLU A 51 4.10 -20.39 -0.24
CA GLU A 51 4.91 -21.55 0.17
C GLU A 51 4.44 -22.15 1.51
N ARG A 52 3.93 -21.34 2.44
CA ARG A 52 3.67 -21.79 3.82
C ARG A 52 2.19 -22.02 4.14
N PHE A 53 1.29 -21.28 3.49
CA PHE A 53 -0.15 -21.35 3.74
C PHE A 53 -0.94 -21.13 2.43
N PRO A 54 -0.75 -22.03 1.44
CA PRO A 54 -1.45 -21.94 0.16
C PRO A 54 -2.97 -22.08 0.26
N ASP A 55 -3.46 -22.71 1.33
CA ASP A 55 -4.89 -22.97 1.57
C ASP A 55 -5.58 -21.89 2.40
N ASP A 56 -4.84 -20.86 2.87
CA ASP A 56 -5.45 -19.75 3.60
C ASP A 56 -6.31 -18.89 2.67
N THR A 57 -7.57 -18.71 3.03
CA THR A 57 -8.56 -18.00 2.20
C THR A 57 -8.15 -16.55 1.92
N LEU A 58 -7.58 -15.82 2.88
CA LEU A 58 -7.18 -14.43 2.66
C LEU A 58 -5.97 -14.34 1.73
N VAL A 59 -5.07 -15.32 1.79
CA VAL A 59 -3.89 -15.39 0.91
C VAL A 59 -4.30 -15.74 -0.51
N GLN A 60 -5.22 -16.68 -0.68
CA GLN A 60 -5.82 -16.98 -1.98
C GLN A 60 -6.56 -15.77 -2.57
N ILE A 61 -7.31 -15.03 -1.75
CA ILE A 61 -7.95 -13.77 -2.18
C ILE A 61 -6.90 -12.73 -2.58
N ALA A 62 -5.84 -12.54 -1.78
CA ALA A 62 -4.80 -11.56 -2.08
C ALA A 62 -4.05 -11.89 -3.39
N ASP A 63 -3.78 -13.17 -3.67
CA ASP A 63 -3.19 -13.63 -4.93
C ASP A 63 -4.14 -13.40 -6.11
N MET A 64 -5.44 -13.67 -5.94
CA MET A 64 -6.46 -13.41 -6.95
C MET A 64 -6.58 -11.91 -7.28
N VAL A 65 -6.56 -11.06 -6.24
CA VAL A 65 -6.55 -9.59 -6.38
C VAL A 65 -5.29 -9.14 -7.13
N PHE A 66 -4.13 -9.71 -6.81
CA PHE A 66 -2.88 -9.40 -7.50
C PHE A 66 -2.89 -9.77 -8.98
N GLU A 67 -3.57 -10.85 -9.35
CA GLU A 67 -3.71 -11.24 -10.75
C GLU A 67 -4.70 -10.34 -11.51
N VAL A 68 -5.87 -10.07 -10.92
CA VAL A 68 -7.01 -9.46 -11.62
C VAL A 68 -6.99 -7.94 -11.61
N VAL A 69 -6.76 -7.32 -10.44
CA VAL A 69 -6.92 -5.87 -10.27
C VAL A 69 -5.95 -5.06 -11.14
N PRO A 70 -4.69 -5.46 -11.34
CA PRO A 70 -3.81 -4.68 -12.20
C PRO A 70 -4.26 -4.61 -13.66
N GLN A 71 -4.94 -5.64 -14.17
CA GLN A 71 -5.49 -5.64 -15.52
C GLN A 71 -6.67 -4.66 -15.60
N VAL A 72 -7.58 -4.76 -14.62
CA VAL A 72 -8.72 -3.84 -14.47
C VAL A 72 -8.26 -2.38 -14.41
N LEU A 73 -7.27 -2.06 -13.59
CA LEU A 73 -6.77 -0.69 -13.46
C LEU A 73 -6.12 -0.16 -14.74
N LYS A 74 -5.44 -1.02 -15.52
CA LYS A 74 -4.90 -0.67 -16.84
C LYS A 74 -5.99 -0.34 -17.83
N GLU A 75 -7.02 -1.18 -17.90
CA GLU A 75 -8.16 -0.99 -18.80
C GLU A 75 -8.97 0.26 -18.45
N GLN A 76 -9.11 0.57 -17.15
CA GLN A 76 -9.79 1.79 -16.70
C GLN A 76 -9.04 3.07 -17.12
N GLY A 77 -7.71 2.99 -17.30
CA GLY A 77 -6.88 4.08 -17.82
C GLY A 77 -6.64 5.26 -16.86
N LYS A 78 -7.23 5.27 -15.66
CA LYS A 78 -7.02 6.35 -14.66
C LYS A 78 -5.78 6.14 -13.79
N ALA A 79 -5.43 4.87 -13.51
CA ALA A 79 -4.31 4.56 -12.65
C ALA A 79 -2.99 4.65 -13.43
N LYS A 80 -2.10 5.56 -13.02
CA LYS A 80 -0.77 5.71 -13.65
C LYS A 80 0.07 4.44 -13.52
N ASN A 81 0.06 3.82 -12.33
CA ASN A 81 0.68 2.52 -12.13
C ASN A 81 -0.22 1.60 -11.30
N PRO A 82 -0.52 0.39 -11.78
CA PRO A 82 -1.46 -0.52 -11.14
C PRO A 82 -0.78 -1.52 -10.19
N ALA A 83 0.50 -1.33 -9.85
CA ALA A 83 1.26 -2.29 -9.05
C ALA A 83 0.91 -2.21 -7.55
N PRO A 84 0.90 -3.33 -6.81
CA PRO A 84 0.66 -3.33 -5.37
C PRO A 84 1.91 -2.91 -4.58
N ASN A 85 1.67 -2.52 -3.32
CA ASN A 85 2.71 -2.33 -2.31
C ASN A 85 2.62 -3.40 -1.20
N VAL A 86 3.55 -3.36 -0.24
CA VAL A 86 3.61 -4.31 0.88
C VAL A 86 2.32 -4.42 1.69
N ASP A 87 1.53 -3.35 1.78
CA ASP A 87 0.31 -3.31 2.58
C ASP A 87 -0.83 -4.13 1.97
N ALA A 88 -0.71 -4.51 0.70
CA ALA A 88 -1.68 -5.36 0.01
C ALA A 88 -1.64 -6.85 0.44
N ILE A 89 -0.65 -7.27 1.23
CA ILE A 89 -0.52 -8.67 1.69
C ILE A 89 -0.20 -8.80 3.19
N SER A 90 0.48 -7.82 3.79
CA SER A 90 0.96 -7.90 5.18
C SER A 90 -0.14 -8.13 6.21
N GLY A 91 -1.34 -7.60 5.97
CA GLY A 91 -2.49 -7.79 6.85
C GLY A 91 -3.03 -9.23 6.85
N ALA A 92 -3.00 -9.92 5.70
CA ALA A 92 -3.41 -11.32 5.61
C ALA A 92 -2.46 -12.23 6.40
N LEU A 93 -1.16 -11.93 6.34
CA LEU A 93 -0.14 -12.65 7.12
C LEU A 93 -0.35 -12.53 8.63
N GLN A 94 -0.53 -11.30 9.11
CA GLN A 94 -0.77 -11.03 10.53
C GLN A 94 -2.05 -11.73 11.02
N TYR A 95 -3.11 -11.66 10.21
CA TYR A 95 -4.38 -12.29 10.51
C TYR A 95 -4.29 -13.81 10.61
N HIS A 96 -3.57 -14.45 9.67
CA HIS A 96 -3.33 -15.89 9.65
C HIS A 96 -2.67 -16.38 10.95
N TYR A 97 -1.65 -15.66 11.43
CA TYR A 97 -0.96 -15.98 12.68
C TYR A 97 -1.69 -15.54 13.95
N GLY A 98 -2.91 -15.00 13.83
CA GLY A 98 -3.78 -14.71 14.97
C GLY A 98 -3.71 -13.29 15.51
N VAL A 99 -2.95 -12.38 14.89
CA VAL A 99 -3.02 -10.94 15.20
C VAL A 99 -4.22 -10.38 14.43
N ARG A 100 -5.36 -10.21 15.10
CA ARG A 100 -6.64 -9.84 14.46
C ARG A 100 -7.11 -8.44 14.86
N GLU A 101 -6.41 -7.80 15.78
CA GLU A 101 -6.64 -6.46 16.25
C GLU A 101 -6.05 -5.47 15.24
N PHE A 102 -6.84 -5.06 14.24
CA PHE A 102 -6.36 -4.20 13.15
C PHE A 102 -5.75 -2.88 13.62
N ASP A 103 -6.26 -2.31 14.71
CA ASP A 103 -5.70 -1.08 15.32
C ASP A 103 -4.27 -1.29 15.84
N PHE A 104 -3.88 -2.54 16.14
CA PHE A 104 -2.55 -2.90 16.60
C PHE A 104 -1.51 -3.01 15.46
N TYR A 105 -1.93 -3.15 14.20
CA TYR A 105 -1.01 -3.34 13.07
C TYR A 105 0.00 -2.19 12.93
N THR A 106 -0.42 -0.97 13.24
CA THR A 106 0.46 0.22 13.19
C THR A 106 1.57 0.16 14.25
N VAL A 107 1.35 -0.51 15.38
CA VAL A 107 2.39 -0.73 16.39
C VAL A 107 3.51 -1.59 15.82
N LEU A 108 3.17 -2.69 15.15
CA LEU A 108 4.15 -3.56 14.47
C LEU A 108 4.92 -2.81 13.38
N PHE A 109 4.23 -1.96 12.61
CA PHE A 109 4.88 -1.08 11.66
C PHE A 109 5.86 -0.12 12.34
N GLY A 110 5.46 0.52 13.45
CA GLY A 110 6.31 1.41 14.23
C GLY A 110 7.59 0.74 14.71
N VAL A 111 7.49 -0.48 15.25
CA VAL A 111 8.65 -1.27 15.69
C VAL A 111 9.59 -1.58 14.53
N GLY A 112 9.07 -2.02 13.38
CA GLY A 112 9.89 -2.26 12.19
C GLY A 112 10.56 -0.99 11.65
N ARG A 113 9.85 0.15 11.70
CA ARG A 113 10.37 1.45 11.25
C ARG A 113 11.44 2.01 12.18
N ALA A 114 11.37 1.71 13.49
CA ALA A 114 12.32 2.17 14.49
C ALA A 114 13.78 1.85 14.10
N LEU A 115 14.03 0.68 13.51
CA LEU A 115 15.36 0.25 13.06
C LEU A 115 15.99 1.25 12.07
N GLY A 116 15.24 1.68 11.07
CA GLY A 116 15.74 2.60 10.04
C GLY A 116 15.88 4.04 10.54
N VAL A 117 14.86 4.54 11.25
CA VAL A 117 14.86 5.94 11.71
C VAL A 117 15.90 6.20 12.79
N THR A 118 16.13 5.24 13.70
CA THR A 118 17.15 5.37 14.74
C THR A 118 18.56 5.24 14.17
N ALA A 119 18.80 4.34 13.22
CA ALA A 119 20.07 4.25 12.51
C ALA A 119 20.40 5.56 11.79
N ASN A 120 19.43 6.16 11.08
CA ASN A 120 19.60 7.46 10.44
C ASN A 120 19.86 8.56 11.48
N LEU A 121 19.15 8.56 12.60
CA LEU A 121 19.33 9.55 13.68
C LEU A 121 20.76 9.54 14.25
N VAL A 122 21.33 8.35 14.48
CA VAL A 122 22.72 8.21 14.94
C VAL A 122 23.67 8.87 13.94
N TRP A 123 23.52 8.58 12.64
CA TRP A 123 24.33 9.19 11.59
C TRP A 123 24.14 10.70 11.47
N ALA A 124 22.91 11.19 11.63
CA ALA A 124 22.63 12.61 11.59
C ALA A 124 23.35 13.37 12.72
N ARG A 125 23.55 12.74 13.89
CA ARG A 125 24.36 13.29 14.98
C ARG A 125 25.85 13.18 14.71
N ALA A 126 26.31 12.01 14.25
CA ALA A 126 27.72 11.79 13.89
C ALA A 126 28.22 12.78 12.81
N LEU A 127 27.36 13.11 11.84
CA LEU A 127 27.65 14.06 10.77
C LEU A 127 27.40 15.53 11.15
N GLY A 128 26.94 15.80 12.38
CA GLY A 128 26.66 17.16 12.85
C GLY A 128 25.57 17.88 12.04
N GLN A 129 24.55 17.17 11.55
CA GLN A 129 23.48 17.78 10.76
C GLN A 129 22.76 18.86 11.59
N PRO A 130 22.52 20.07 11.01
CA PRO A 130 21.91 21.19 11.72
C PRO A 130 20.41 20.96 11.94
N ILE A 131 19.79 21.88 12.67
CA ILE A 131 18.33 21.90 12.82
C ILE A 131 17.63 22.09 11.47
N GLU A 132 16.66 21.24 11.17
CA GLU A 132 15.76 21.43 10.02
C GLU A 132 14.79 22.58 10.35
N ARG A 133 14.87 23.68 9.60
CA ARG A 133 14.05 24.89 9.81
C ARG A 133 13.55 25.47 8.49
N PRO A 134 12.57 24.82 7.83
CA PRO A 134 11.99 25.33 6.58
C PRO A 134 11.23 26.65 6.85
N LYS A 135 11.20 27.54 5.85
CA LYS A 135 10.43 28.78 5.92
C LYS A 135 8.98 28.52 5.48
N SER A 136 8.03 28.80 6.36
CA SER A 136 6.61 28.81 6.01
C SER A 136 6.24 30.11 5.30
N LEU A 137 5.38 30.03 4.30
CA LEU A 137 4.84 31.15 3.55
C LEU A 137 3.31 31.03 3.54
N THR A 138 2.62 32.17 3.61
CA THR A 138 1.16 32.20 3.41
C THR A 138 0.86 32.34 1.91
N THR A 139 -0.37 32.02 1.50
CA THR A 139 -0.81 32.24 0.11
C THR A 139 -0.61 33.69 -0.32
N LYS A 140 -0.94 34.66 0.55
CA LYS A 140 -0.74 36.09 0.27
C LYS A 140 0.72 36.43 -0.05
N MET A 141 1.67 35.91 0.73
CA MET A 141 3.10 36.12 0.48
C MET A 141 3.54 35.52 -0.86
N LEU A 142 2.92 34.41 -1.28
CA LEU A 142 3.18 33.80 -2.58
C LEU A 142 2.57 34.61 -3.74
N GLU A 143 1.37 35.16 -3.56
CA GLU A 143 0.71 36.05 -4.53
C GLU A 143 1.54 37.31 -4.75
N GLU A 144 1.94 37.98 -3.66
CA GLU A 144 2.80 39.16 -3.70
C GLU A 144 4.12 38.86 -4.44
N ALA A 145 4.80 37.77 -4.09
CA ALA A 145 6.04 37.36 -4.75
C ALA A 145 5.88 36.98 -6.24
N ALA A 146 4.70 36.49 -6.65
CA ALA A 146 4.43 36.14 -8.03
C ALA A 146 4.08 37.37 -8.91
N THR A 147 3.60 38.46 -8.30
CA THR A 147 3.24 39.72 -8.98
C THR A 147 4.36 40.76 -9.01
N ASP A 148 5.42 40.59 -8.21
CA ASP A 148 6.59 41.48 -8.15
C ASP A 148 7.61 41.28 -9.30
N TYR A 149 7.24 40.54 -10.36
CA TYR A 149 8.00 40.34 -11.61
C TYR A 149 7.24 40.93 -12.80
#